data_AF-D3YZN1-F1
#
_entry.id   AF-D3YZN1-F1
#
_cell.length_a   1.000
_cell.length_b   1.000
_cell.length_c   1.000
_cell.angle_alpha   90.00
_cell.angle_beta   90.00
_cell.angle_gamma   90.00
#
_symmetry.space_group_name_H-M   'P 1'
#
loop_
_entity.id
_entity.type
_entity.pdbx_description
1 polymer ?
#
loop_
_entity_poly.entity_id
_entity_poly.type
_entity_poly.pdbx_seq_one_letter_code
_entity_poly.pdbx_strand_id
1 'polypeptide(L)'
;MVAKLETCSHSPYCNKIETCVTVHLWQMTRYPQEPAPYNPMNYNFLPMTWRLASMNTYRGTDAMHWRLLNHSQVGDTVQLILMLE
;
A
#
# COMPACT_ATOMS: atom_id res chain seq x y z
N MET A 1 1.34 7.10 9.71
CA MET A 1 1.37 6.75 8.27
C MET A 1 -0.05 6.85 7.75
N VAL A 2 -0.29 7.53 6.64
CA VAL A 2 -1.62 7.52 5.98
C VAL A 2 -1.51 6.69 4.72
N ALA A 3 -2.43 5.73 4.58
CA ALA A 3 -2.58 4.91 3.39
C ALA A 3 -3.81 5.39 2.62
N LYS A 4 -3.64 5.74 1.35
CA LYS A 4 -4.75 5.96 0.42
C LYS A 4 -4.81 4.77 -0.54
N LEU A 5 -5.97 4.15 -0.61
CA LEU A 5 -6.27 3.04 -1.51
C LEU A 5 -6.92 3.56 -2.78
N GLU A 6 -6.36 3.22 -3.94
CA GLU A 6 -6.99 3.47 -5.23
C GLU A 6 -7.22 2.12 -5.93
N THR A 7 -8.48 1.86 -6.31
CA THR A 7 -8.88 0.67 -7.06
C THR A 7 -9.15 1.08 -8.50
N CYS A 8 -8.36 0.57 -9.44
CA CYS A 8 -8.53 0.91 -10.85
C CYS A 8 -9.58 -0.02 -11.48
N SER A 9 -10.81 0.45 -11.62
CA SER A 9 -11.89 -0.29 -12.30
C SER A 9 -11.88 -0.15 -13.84
N HIS A 10 -10.95 0.63 -14.42
CA HIS A 10 -10.99 0.97 -15.85
C HIS A 10 -9.59 1.21 -16.46
N SER A 11 -8.67 0.23 -16.34
CA SER A 11 -7.39 0.26 -17.08
C SER A 11 -7.44 -0.71 -18.27
N PRO A 12 -7.14 -0.27 -19.51
CA PRO A 12 -7.14 -1.12 -20.70
C PRO A 12 -6.00 -2.16 -20.71
N TYR A 13 -5.13 -2.16 -19.69
CA TYR A 13 -4.08 -3.17 -19.49
C TYR A 13 -4.49 -4.31 -18.54
N CYS A 14 -5.62 -4.18 -17.83
CA CYS A 14 -6.08 -5.14 -16.82
C CYS A 14 -7.09 -6.10 -17.51
N ASN A 15 -6.59 -7.00 -18.37
CA ASN A 15 -7.39 -7.96 -19.17
C ASN A 15 -7.74 -9.27 -18.42
N LYS A 16 -7.56 -9.26 -17.12
CA LYS A 16 -8.10 -10.25 -16.18
C LYS A 16 -8.80 -9.45 -15.09
N ILE A 17 -9.82 -10.04 -14.48
CA ILE A 17 -10.46 -9.51 -13.27
C ILE A 17 -9.47 -9.67 -12.10
N GLU A 18 -8.27 -9.10 -12.24
CA GLU A 18 -7.24 -8.98 -11.23
C GLU A 18 -7.43 -7.57 -10.70
N THR A 19 -7.76 -7.47 -9.41
CA THR A 19 -7.99 -6.18 -8.77
C THR A 19 -6.67 -5.42 -8.79
N CYS A 20 -6.50 -4.52 -9.76
CA CYS A 20 -5.35 -3.64 -9.88
C CYS A 20 -5.39 -2.66 -8.67
N VAL A 21 -4.80 -3.06 -7.53
CA VAL A 21 -4.79 -2.31 -6.26
C VAL A 21 -3.49 -1.52 -6.14
N THR A 22 -3.60 -0.20 -6.02
CA THR A 22 -2.46 0.69 -5.79
C THR A 22 -2.62 1.41 -4.45
N VAL A 23 -1.54 1.44 -3.67
CA VAL A 23 -1.50 2.03 -2.32
C VAL A 23 -0.48 3.14 -2.31
N HIS A 24 -0.94 4.34 -1.92
CA HIS A 24 -0.08 5.48 -1.69
C HIS A 24 0.12 5.66 -0.19
N LEU A 25 1.34 5.41 0.26
CA LEU A 25 1.75 5.50 1.65
C LEU A 25 2.52 6.80 1.84
N TRP A 26 2.01 7.67 2.72
CA TRP A 26 2.65 8.93 3.07
C TRP A 26 3.22 8.86 4.48
N GLN A 27 4.51 9.18 4.60
CA GLN A 27 5.23 9.23 5.88
C GLN A 27 4.82 10.47 6.66
N MET A 28 4.06 10.29 7.74
CA MET A 28 3.76 11.39 8.66
C MET A 28 4.89 11.54 9.68
N THR A 29 5.38 12.76 9.85
CA THR A 29 6.37 13.14 10.87
C THR A 29 5.76 13.37 12.25
N ARG A 30 4.42 13.42 12.36
CA ARG A 30 3.73 13.45 13.65
C ARG A 30 3.71 12.04 14.24
N TYR A 31 4.07 11.93 15.53
CA TYR A 31 3.88 10.72 16.32
C TYR A 31 2.46 10.20 16.12
N PRO A 32 2.26 8.92 15.78
CA PRO A 32 0.93 8.36 15.83
C PRO A 32 0.47 8.42 17.29
N GLN A 33 -0.74 8.96 17.52
CA GLN A 33 -1.49 8.55 18.70
C GLN A 33 -1.59 7.02 18.66
N GLU A 34 -1.49 6.39 19.83
CA GLU A 34 -1.44 4.94 20.06
C GLU A 34 -2.09 4.12 18.93
N PRO A 35 -1.40 3.10 18.38
CA PRO A 35 -1.93 2.32 17.26
C PRO A 35 -3.33 1.83 17.61
N ALA A 36 -4.33 2.27 16.84
CA ALA A 36 -5.71 1.91 17.08
C ALA A 36 -5.83 0.36 17.15
N PRO A 37 -6.56 -0.18 18.13
CA PRO A 37 -6.74 -1.62 18.24
C PRO A 37 -7.31 -2.17 16.93
N TYR A 38 -6.77 -3.30 16.50
CA TYR A 38 -7.15 -3.98 15.26
C TYR A 38 -8.68 -4.10 15.15
N ASN A 39 -9.26 -3.44 14.15
CA ASN A 39 -10.67 -3.58 13.82
C ASN A 39 -10.80 -4.35 12.49
N PRO A 40 -11.17 -5.64 12.52
CA PRO A 40 -11.29 -6.47 11.32
C PRO A 40 -12.37 -5.98 10.34
N MET A 41 -13.27 -5.07 10.73
CA MET A 41 -14.31 -4.57 9.83
C MET A 41 -13.86 -3.44 8.89
N ASN A 42 -12.70 -2.82 9.07
CA ASN A 42 -12.46 -1.49 8.48
C ASN A 42 -11.54 -1.46 7.23
N TYR A 43 -10.76 -2.49 6.92
CA TYR A 43 -9.81 -2.46 5.78
C TYR A 43 -9.54 -3.85 5.18
N ASN A 44 -10.52 -4.46 4.52
CA ASN A 44 -10.41 -5.83 3.99
C ASN A 44 -9.47 -6.02 2.78
N PHE A 45 -8.79 -4.97 2.31
CA PHE A 45 -8.00 -5.03 1.06
C PHE A 45 -6.51 -4.74 1.25
N LEU A 46 -6.07 -4.37 2.44
CA LEU A 46 -4.66 -4.02 2.70
C LEU A 46 -4.06 -4.92 3.77
N PRO A 47 -2.83 -5.42 3.58
CA PRO A 47 -2.13 -6.11 4.63
C PRO A 47 -1.83 -5.13 5.78
N MET A 48 -1.80 -5.67 6.99
CA MET A 48 -1.50 -4.89 8.18
C MET A 48 -0.03 -4.44 8.20
N THR A 49 0.86 -5.26 7.62
CA THR A 49 2.27 -4.92 7.49
C THR A 49 2.80 -5.37 6.14
N TRP A 50 3.70 -4.56 5.57
CA TRP A 50 4.52 -4.90 4.42
C TRP A 50 5.94 -5.14 4.87
N ARG A 51 6.52 -6.29 4.50
CA ARG A 51 7.93 -6.62 4.75
C ARG A 51 8.68 -6.61 3.44
N LEU A 52 9.84 -5.98 3.40
CA LEU A 52 10.69 -6.02 2.21
C LEU A 52 11.12 -7.48 1.95
N ALA A 53 10.76 -8.03 0.80
CA ALA A 53 11.06 -9.39 0.40
C ALA A 53 12.24 -9.44 -0.59
N SER A 54 12.30 -8.47 -1.50
CA SER A 54 13.40 -8.26 -2.45
C SER A 54 13.54 -6.76 -2.75
N MET A 55 14.52 -6.36 -3.57
CA MET A 55 14.89 -4.95 -3.80
C MET A 55 13.70 -4.03 -4.11
N ASN A 56 12.71 -4.50 -4.87
CA ASN A 56 11.53 -3.72 -5.28
C ASN A 56 10.21 -4.46 -5.00
N THR A 57 10.21 -5.46 -4.12
CA THR A 57 9.02 -6.25 -3.81
C THR A 57 8.85 -6.37 -2.31
N TYR A 58 7.65 -6.06 -1.86
CA TYR A 58 7.20 -6.21 -0.49
C TYR A 58 6.25 -7.41 -0.40
N ARG A 59 6.28 -8.11 0.72
CA ARG A 59 5.34 -9.17 1.05
C ARG A 59 4.42 -8.71 2.17
N GLY A 60 3.12 -8.75 1.92
CA GLY A 60 2.11 -8.43 2.91
C GLY A 60 1.83 -9.59 3.86
N THR A 61 1.18 -9.30 4.99
CA THR A 61 0.62 -10.32 5.91
C THR A 61 -0.50 -11.14 5.29
N ASP A 62 -1.09 -10.64 4.20
CA ASP A 62 -2.03 -11.32 3.31
C ASP A 62 -1.35 -12.36 2.40
N ALA A 63 -0.03 -12.56 2.54
CA ALA A 63 0.84 -13.39 1.71
C ALA A 63 0.97 -12.91 0.25
N MET A 64 0.42 -11.75 -0.10
CA MET A 64 0.51 -11.18 -1.43
C MET A 64 1.83 -10.43 -1.65
N HIS A 65 2.23 -10.33 -2.92
CA HIS A 65 3.40 -9.57 -3.34
C HIS A 65 2.97 -8.18 -3.81
N TRP A 66 3.74 -7.20 -3.39
CA TRP A 66 3.49 -5.79 -3.62
C TRP A 66 4.72 -5.19 -4.25
N ARG A 67 4.62 -4.81 -5.52
CA ARG A 67 5.72 -4.18 -6.25
C ARG A 67 5.83 -2.71 -5.88
N LEU A 68 7.05 -2.27 -5.58
CA LEU A 68 7.38 -0.87 -5.44
C LEU A 68 7.36 -0.18 -6.80
N LEU A 69 6.42 0.75 -6.99
CA LEU A 69 6.33 1.56 -8.20
C LEU A 69 7.13 2.85 -8.09
N ASN A 70 7.06 3.50 -6.94
CA ASN A 70 7.74 4.77 -6.72
C ASN A 70 8.10 4.96 -5.24
N HIS A 71 9.25 5.57 -5.01
CA HIS A 71 9.70 6.02 -3.70
C HIS A 71 10.31 7.42 -3.88
N SER A 72 9.56 8.45 -3.49
CA SER A 72 9.94 9.84 -3.74
C SER A 72 9.60 10.74 -2.57
N GLN A 73 10.43 11.75 -2.36
CA GLN A 73 10.13 12.84 -1.43
C GLN A 73 9.29 13.92 -2.12
N VAL A 74 8.16 14.28 -1.52
CA VAL A 74 7.25 15.34 -1.98
C VAL A 74 7.16 16.38 -0.86
N GLY A 75 7.91 17.48 -1.02
CA GLY A 75 8.10 18.46 0.05
C GLY A 75 8.81 17.84 1.26
N ASP A 76 8.23 17.99 2.45
CA ASP A 76 8.77 17.41 3.69
C ASP A 76 8.26 15.98 3.98
N THR A 77 7.53 15.38 3.02
CA THR A 77 6.86 14.09 3.21
C THR A 77 7.44 13.05 2.25
N VAL A 78 7.74 11.85 2.74
CA VAL A 78 8.14 10.73 1.88
C VAL A 78 6.88 9.98 1.42
N GLN A 79 6.80 9.72 0.11
CA GLN A 79 5.74 8.92 -0.51
C GLN A 79 6.31 7.59 -1.02
N LEU A 80 5.62 6.51 -0.69
CA LEU A 80 5.85 5.16 -1.21
C LEU A 80 4.60 4.70 -1.96
N ILE A 81 4.76 4.23 -3.19
CA ILE A 81 3.66 3.71 -4.02
C ILE A 81 3.87 2.22 -4.24
N LEU A 82 2.93 1.41 -3.74
CA LEU A 82 2.94 -0.04 -3.90
C LEU A 82 1.76 -0.48 -4.78
N MET A 83 2.00 -1.48 -5.61
CA MET A 83 0.96 -2.10 -6.44
C MET A 83 0.92 -3.60 -6.18
N LEU A 84 -0.29 -4.13 -6.02
CA LEU A 84 -0.51 -5.56 -5.89
C LEU A 84 -0.15 -6.26 -7.21
N GLU A 85 0.69 -7.29 -7.12
CA GLU A 85 1.08 -8.17 -8.24
C GLU A 85 0.26 -9.47 -8.24
#